data_AF-A0A7J5Y1Q7-F1
#
_entry.id   AF-A0A7J5Y1Q7-F1
#
_cell.length_a   1.000
_cell.length_b   1.000
_cell.length_c   1.000
_cell.angle_alpha   90.00
_cell.angle_beta   90.00
_cell.angle_gamma   90.00
#
_symmetry.space_group_name_H-M   'P 1'
#
loop_
_entity.id
_entity.type
_entity.pdbx_description
1 polymer ?
#
loop_
_entity_poly.entity_id
_entity_poly.type
_entity_poly.pdbx_seq_one_letter_code
_entity_poly.pdbx_strand_id
1 'polypeptide(L)'
;MRVLNTGTEVEAAVADALRKPMRRRYESPGIYSDDDANSDASSACSERSYSSRNGGIPHYLRQTEDVAEVLNHCASSNWSERKEGLLGLQNLFKSQRILSRVELKRLCEIFTRMFADPHSKVFSMFLETLVDFVLVHREDLQDWLFVLLTQLLKKMGADLLGSVQAKVQKALDITRDSFPFDQQFNILMRFIVDQTQTPNLKVKVAILKYIDTLARQMDPTDFVNSSETRLAVSRIITWTTEPKSSDVRKVGLVIQH
;
A
#
# COMPACT_ATOMS: atom_id res chain seq x y z
N MET A 1 29.21 -45.11 -37.21
CA MET A 1 28.57 -45.52 -35.93
C MET A 1 28.79 -44.38 -34.94
N ARG A 2 27.83 -43.80 -34.22
CA ARG A 2 26.38 -43.99 -34.01
C ARG A 2 25.81 -42.60 -33.73
N VAL A 3 24.67 -42.28 -34.32
CA VAL A 3 23.80 -41.15 -33.93
C VAL A 3 23.15 -41.54 -32.60
N LEU A 4 23.17 -40.65 -31.60
CA LEU A 4 22.42 -40.83 -30.37
C LEU A 4 21.30 -39.79 -30.31
N ASN A 5 20.10 -40.33 -30.45
CA ASN A 5 18.81 -39.68 -30.50
C ASN A 5 18.28 -39.59 -29.05
N THR A 6 18.18 -38.41 -28.45
CA THR A 6 17.75 -38.21 -27.05
C THR A 6 16.34 -37.60 -26.94
N GLY A 7 15.43 -38.03 -27.83
CA GLY A 7 14.09 -37.43 -27.95
C GLY A 7 12.93 -38.20 -27.33
N THR A 8 13.11 -39.43 -26.83
CA THR A 8 11.96 -40.33 -26.56
C THR A 8 11.83 -40.84 -25.13
N GLU A 9 12.75 -40.50 -24.21
CA GLU A 9 12.70 -41.03 -22.83
C GLU A 9 12.01 -40.09 -21.83
N VAL A 10 11.83 -38.82 -22.18
CA VAL A 10 11.20 -37.82 -21.28
C VAL A 10 9.66 -37.83 -21.39
N GLU A 11 9.11 -38.18 -22.55
CA GLU A 11 7.64 -38.28 -22.75
C GLU A 11 7.02 -39.51 -22.08
N ALA A 12 7.77 -40.61 -21.95
CA ALA A 12 7.29 -41.83 -21.30
C ALA A 12 7.09 -41.64 -19.77
N ALA A 13 7.91 -40.81 -19.13
CA ALA A 13 7.82 -40.52 -17.70
C ALA A 13 6.62 -39.60 -17.35
N VAL A 14 6.17 -38.76 -18.29
CA VAL A 14 5.00 -37.88 -18.09
C VAL A 14 3.68 -38.64 -18.30
N ALA A 15 3.66 -39.64 -19.19
CA ALA A 15 2.48 -40.47 -19.44
C ALA A 15 2.12 -41.39 -18.26
N ASP A 16 3.09 -41.79 -17.44
CA ASP A 16 2.87 -42.67 -16.29
C ASP A 16 2.29 -41.93 -15.07
N ALA A 17 2.56 -40.63 -14.94
CA ALA A 17 2.06 -39.79 -13.83
C ALA A 17 0.56 -39.46 -13.92
N LEU A 18 -0.10 -39.73 -15.05
CA LEU A 18 -1.53 -39.44 -15.26
C LEU A 18 -2.46 -40.66 -15.07
N ARG A 19 -1.93 -41.84 -14.69
CA ARG A 19 -2.76 -43.00 -14.36
C ARG A 19 -3.20 -42.98 -12.89
N LYS A 20 -4.36 -42.37 -12.63
CA LYS A 20 -5.13 -42.59 -11.38
C LYS A 20 -5.48 -44.08 -11.21
N PRO A 21 -5.24 -44.69 -10.04
CA PRO A 21 -5.81 -45.99 -9.73
C PRO A 21 -7.25 -45.84 -9.24
N MET A 22 -8.18 -46.43 -10.00
CA MET A 22 -9.53 -46.77 -9.59
C MET A 22 -9.46 -47.98 -8.64
N ARG A 23 -9.85 -47.82 -7.37
CA ARG A 23 -10.08 -48.96 -6.45
C ARG A 23 -11.56 -49.08 -6.12
N ARG A 24 -12.15 -50.18 -6.60
CA ARG A 24 -13.41 -50.77 -6.12
C ARG A 24 -13.15 -51.70 -4.93
N ARG A 25 -14.03 -51.66 -3.92
CA ARG A 25 -14.52 -52.75 -3.03
C ARG A 25 -15.28 -52.09 -1.87
N TYR A 26 -16.43 -52.51 -1.34
CA TYR A 26 -17.32 -53.69 -1.49
C TYR A 26 -18.64 -53.29 -0.77
N GLU A 27 -19.81 -53.45 -1.38
CA GLU A 27 -21.13 -53.47 -0.68
C GLU A 27 -21.37 -54.91 -0.15
N SER A 28 -22.12 -55.28 0.89
CA SER A 28 -23.34 -54.81 1.60
C SER A 28 -23.52 -55.74 2.85
N PRO A 29 -24.65 -55.88 3.59
CA PRO A 29 -25.88 -55.06 3.78
C PRO A 29 -26.38 -54.95 5.25
N GLY A 30 -27.30 -54.00 5.52
CA GLY A 30 -28.20 -54.00 6.69
C GLY A 30 -28.12 -52.71 7.52
N ILE A 31 -29.13 -52.21 8.22
CA ILE A 31 -30.54 -52.59 8.44
C ILE A 31 -31.10 -51.36 9.19
N TYR A 32 -32.33 -50.94 8.85
CA TYR A 32 -33.24 -50.12 9.65
C TYR A 32 -32.86 -48.67 10.03
N SER A 33 -33.69 -47.74 9.51
CA SER A 33 -33.97 -46.43 10.09
C SER A 33 -34.80 -46.63 11.37
N ASP A 34 -34.44 -45.94 12.45
CA ASP A 34 -35.25 -45.87 13.66
C ASP A 34 -35.20 -44.46 14.26
N ASP A 35 -36.29 -44.17 14.97
CA ASP A 35 -36.85 -42.87 15.34
C ASP A 35 -36.12 -42.08 16.45
N ASP A 36 -36.52 -40.81 16.55
CA ASP A 36 -36.62 -39.91 17.71
C ASP A 36 -35.96 -40.30 19.05
N ALA A 37 -35.14 -39.39 19.61
CA ALA A 37 -35.09 -39.18 21.06
C ALA A 37 -34.49 -37.83 21.45
N ASN A 38 -35.33 -36.99 22.05
CA ASN A 38 -34.97 -35.93 22.99
C ASN A 38 -33.88 -36.38 23.98
N SER A 39 -32.93 -35.50 24.28
CA SER A 39 -32.19 -35.53 25.55
C SER A 39 -31.68 -34.14 25.91
N ASP A 40 -32.47 -33.45 26.72
CA ASP A 40 -32.03 -32.42 27.65
C ASP A 40 -31.04 -33.03 28.65
N ALA A 41 -29.84 -32.44 28.77
CA ALA A 41 -29.00 -32.54 29.96
C ALA A 41 -27.93 -31.42 29.98
N SER A 42 -28.17 -30.42 30.85
CA SER A 42 -27.22 -29.69 31.72
C SER A 42 -25.84 -29.27 31.16
N SER A 43 -25.38 -28.02 31.28
CA SER A 43 -25.07 -27.42 32.58
C SER A 43 -24.57 -25.98 32.43
N ALA A 44 -25.08 -25.11 33.29
CA ALA A 44 -24.54 -23.79 33.56
C ALA A 44 -23.27 -23.94 34.41
N CYS A 45 -22.13 -23.50 33.89
CA CYS A 45 -20.93 -23.25 34.68
C CYS A 45 -20.67 -21.75 34.72
N SER A 46 -21.14 -21.13 35.80
CA SER A 46 -20.71 -19.82 36.27
C SER A 46 -19.30 -19.93 36.85
N GLU A 47 -18.33 -19.22 36.26
CA GLU A 47 -17.10 -18.86 36.97
C GLU A 47 -17.09 -17.36 37.24
N ARG A 48 -17.62 -17.03 38.42
CA ARG A 48 -17.46 -15.76 39.09
C ARG A 48 -16.21 -15.88 39.96
N SER A 49 -15.04 -15.56 39.42
CA SER A 49 -13.81 -15.46 40.22
C SER A 49 -13.64 -14.03 40.73
N TYR A 50 -13.68 -13.93 42.06
CA TYR A 50 -13.32 -12.75 42.83
C TYR A 50 -11.87 -12.35 42.53
N SER A 51 -11.66 -11.19 41.91
CA SER A 51 -10.39 -10.47 42.02
C SER A 51 -10.57 -9.31 43.00
N SER A 52 -10.06 -9.52 44.20
CA SER A 52 -9.84 -8.48 45.20
C SER A 52 -8.45 -7.88 44.97
N ARG A 53 -8.37 -6.55 45.04
CA ARG A 53 -7.15 -5.71 45.13
C ARG A 53 -6.30 -5.59 43.85
N ASN A 54 -6.80 -4.81 42.90
CA ASN A 54 -6.11 -3.60 42.44
C ASN A 54 -7.16 -2.73 41.73
N GLY A 55 -7.06 -1.40 41.80
CA GLY A 55 -7.99 -0.48 41.14
C GLY A 55 -7.98 -0.65 39.62
N GLY A 56 -8.72 -1.64 39.13
CA GLY A 56 -8.89 -1.94 37.72
C GLY A 56 -9.74 -0.85 37.10
N ILE A 57 -9.10 -0.01 36.30
CA ILE A 57 -9.76 0.95 35.41
C ILE A 57 -10.90 0.22 34.68
N PRO A 58 -12.14 0.74 34.71
CA PRO A 58 -13.28 0.08 34.09
C PRO A 58 -13.02 -0.27 32.62
N HIS A 59 -13.55 -1.38 32.12
CA HIS A 59 -13.29 -1.87 30.76
C HIS A 59 -13.60 -0.85 29.64
N TYR A 60 -14.46 0.13 29.88
CA TYR A 60 -14.73 1.23 28.95
C TYR A 60 -13.62 2.29 28.86
N LEU A 61 -12.73 2.36 29.86
CA LEU A 61 -11.55 3.24 29.89
C LEU A 61 -10.27 2.54 29.39
N ARG A 62 -10.31 1.22 29.10
CA ARG A 62 -9.19 0.46 28.50
C ARG A 62 -9.20 0.47 26.96
N GLN A 63 -10.13 1.19 26.33
CA GLN A 63 -10.29 1.28 24.87
C GLN A 63 -9.56 2.47 24.24
N THR A 64 -8.61 3.10 24.93
CA THR A 64 -7.55 3.81 24.20
C THR A 64 -6.63 2.74 23.63
N GLU A 65 -6.69 2.49 22.32
CA GLU A 65 -5.70 1.64 21.66
C GLU A 65 -4.30 2.15 22.05
N ASP A 66 -3.46 1.26 22.59
CA ASP A 66 -2.09 1.62 22.92
C ASP A 66 -1.35 1.91 21.62
N VAL A 67 -1.07 3.20 21.39
CA VAL A 67 -0.40 3.68 20.17
C VAL A 67 0.93 2.93 19.97
N ALA A 68 1.65 2.60 21.04
CA ALA A 68 2.90 1.86 20.93
C ALA A 68 2.68 0.45 20.35
N GLU A 69 1.63 -0.25 20.80
CA GLU A 69 1.23 -1.57 20.33
C GLU A 69 0.75 -1.52 18.88
N VAL A 70 -0.09 -0.55 18.52
CA VAL A 70 -0.55 -0.33 17.14
C VAL A 70 0.63 -0.14 16.19
N LEU A 71 1.59 0.72 16.55
CA LEU A 71 2.81 0.95 15.77
C LEU A 71 3.71 -0.29 15.71
N ASN A 72 3.76 -1.11 16.77
CA ASN A 72 4.48 -2.39 16.77
C ASN A 72 3.86 -3.37 15.77
N HIS A 73 2.54 -3.50 15.77
CA HIS A 73 1.82 -4.33 14.81
C HIS A 73 2.06 -3.89 13.37
N CYS A 74 2.00 -2.58 13.07
CA CYS A 74 2.32 -2.05 11.74
C CYS A 74 3.76 -2.38 11.29
N ALA A 75 4.71 -2.44 12.22
CA ALA A 75 6.11 -2.73 11.91
C ALA A 75 6.43 -4.23 11.80
N SER A 76 5.48 -5.13 12.10
CA SER A 76 5.69 -6.57 12.19
C SER A 76 6.09 -7.22 10.86
N SER A 77 6.89 -8.29 10.93
CA SER A 77 7.16 -9.16 9.79
C SER A 77 5.93 -9.98 9.37
N ASN A 78 4.99 -10.21 10.30
CA ASN A 78 3.74 -10.92 10.05
C ASN A 78 2.70 -10.01 9.39
N TRP A 79 2.25 -10.37 8.19
CA TRP A 79 1.28 -9.58 7.43
C TRP A 79 -0.07 -9.45 8.16
N SER A 80 -0.45 -10.45 8.95
CA SER A 80 -1.70 -10.40 9.72
C SER A 80 -1.62 -9.36 10.84
N GLU A 81 -0.48 -9.25 11.53
CA GLU A 81 -0.27 -8.21 12.53
C GLU A 81 -0.23 -6.82 11.88
N ARG A 82 0.44 -6.66 10.73
CA ARG A 82 0.43 -5.37 10.01
C ARG A 82 -0.98 -4.94 9.62
N LYS A 83 -1.83 -5.87 9.21
CA LYS A 83 -3.25 -5.63 8.95
C LYS A 83 -3.96 -5.10 10.21
N GLU A 84 -3.78 -5.75 11.35
CA GLU A 84 -4.39 -5.31 12.61
C GLU A 84 -3.86 -3.94 13.07
N GLY A 85 -2.55 -3.69 12.90
CA GLY A 85 -1.96 -2.38 13.16
C GLY A 85 -2.58 -1.28 12.27
N LEU A 86 -2.78 -1.55 10.97
CA LEU A 86 -3.44 -0.59 10.07
C LEU A 86 -4.91 -0.33 10.46
N LEU A 87 -5.64 -1.35 10.91
CA LEU A 87 -7.00 -1.18 11.43
C LEU A 87 -7.00 -0.30 12.69
N GLY A 88 -6.03 -0.51 13.59
CA GLY A 88 -5.86 0.34 14.77
C GLY A 88 -5.57 1.80 14.40
N LEU A 89 -4.63 2.04 13.48
CA LEU A 89 -4.36 3.38 12.97
C LEU A 89 -5.60 4.07 12.39
N GLN A 90 -6.43 3.34 11.63
CA GLN A 90 -7.69 3.88 11.11
C GLN A 90 -8.64 4.29 12.24
N ASN A 91 -8.72 3.53 13.34
CA ASN A 91 -9.53 3.90 14.51
C ASN A 91 -8.97 5.14 15.21
N LEU A 92 -7.65 5.24 15.36
CA LEU A 92 -6.98 6.41 15.92
C LEU A 92 -7.26 7.67 15.09
N PHE A 93 -7.17 7.60 13.76
CA PHE A 93 -7.44 8.76 12.90
C PHE A 93 -8.92 9.13 12.84
N LYS A 94 -9.83 8.15 12.85
CA LYS A 94 -11.28 8.41 12.95
C LYS A 94 -11.65 9.13 14.24
N SER A 95 -10.98 8.81 15.35
CA SER A 95 -11.14 9.49 16.63
C SER A 95 -10.38 10.82 16.73
N GLN A 96 -9.75 11.28 15.65
CA GLN A 96 -8.92 12.51 15.60
C GLN A 96 -7.82 12.51 16.68
N ARG A 97 -7.28 11.32 17.00
CA ARG A 97 -6.20 11.19 17.97
C ARG A 97 -4.93 11.84 17.41
N ILE A 98 -4.45 12.88 18.09
CA ILE A 98 -3.17 13.51 17.76
C ILE A 98 -2.01 12.66 18.29
N LEU A 99 -1.13 12.21 17.39
CA LEU A 99 0.11 11.52 17.74
C LEU A 99 1.15 12.51 18.26
N SER A 100 1.94 12.10 19.25
CA SER A 100 3.12 12.86 19.66
C SER A 100 4.16 12.89 18.54
N ARG A 101 5.09 13.85 18.59
CA ARG A 101 6.17 13.98 17.60
C ARG A 101 6.98 12.69 17.42
N VAL A 102 7.20 11.94 18.50
CA VAL A 102 7.97 10.67 18.47
C VAL A 102 7.17 9.57 17.79
N GLU A 103 5.88 9.44 18.12
CA GLU A 103 4.97 8.48 17.48
C GLU A 103 4.79 8.79 16.00
N LEU A 104 4.61 10.07 15.65
CA LEU A 104 4.46 10.52 14.28
C LEU A 104 5.71 10.21 13.44
N LYS A 105 6.90 10.55 13.96
CA LYS A 105 8.17 10.23 13.29
C LYS A 105 8.32 8.73 13.06
N ARG A 106 8.04 7.92 14.09
CA ARG A 106 8.09 6.46 13.99
C ARG A 106 7.09 5.93 12.95
N LEU A 107 5.89 6.49 12.89
CA LEU A 107 4.88 6.11 11.91
C LEU A 107 5.32 6.45 10.48
N CYS A 108 5.91 7.63 10.24
CA CYS A 108 6.49 7.99 8.94
C CYS A 108 7.57 6.99 8.48
N GLU A 109 8.43 6.54 9.39
CA GLU A 109 9.44 5.51 9.10
C GLU A 109 8.80 4.15 8.76
N ILE A 110 7.73 3.77 9.46
CA ILE A 110 6.96 2.56 9.15
C ILE A 110 6.30 2.68 7.77
N PHE A 111 5.60 3.77 7.49
CA PHE A 111 4.91 4.00 6.21
C PHE A 111 5.88 4.07 5.03
N THR A 112 7.07 4.63 5.24
CA THR A 112 8.15 4.62 4.24
C THR A 112 8.51 3.18 3.84
N ARG A 113 8.56 2.26 4.79
CA ARG A 113 8.79 0.83 4.50
C ARG A 113 7.55 0.15 3.90
N MET A 114 6.34 0.53 4.29
CA MET A 114 5.11 -0.04 3.74
C MET A 114 4.88 0.26 2.26
N PHE A 115 5.52 1.29 1.70
CA PHE A 115 5.57 1.44 0.24
C PHE A 115 6.18 0.21 -0.45
N ALA A 116 7.03 -0.57 0.22
CA ALA A 116 7.58 -1.81 -0.31
C ALA A 116 6.95 -3.07 0.30
N ASP A 117 5.75 -2.98 0.89
CA ASP A 117 5.09 -4.14 1.50
C ASP A 117 4.84 -5.24 0.45
N PRO A 118 5.30 -6.48 0.69
CA PRO A 118 5.13 -7.58 -0.27
C PRO A 118 3.70 -8.13 -0.31
N HIS A 119 2.87 -7.86 0.70
CA HIS A 119 1.54 -8.44 0.80
C HIS A 119 0.49 -7.49 0.23
N SER A 120 -0.05 -7.81 -0.95
CA SER A 120 -0.95 -6.93 -1.72
C SER A 120 -2.16 -6.41 -0.92
N LYS A 121 -2.75 -7.22 -0.03
CA LYS A 121 -3.87 -6.77 0.82
C LYS A 121 -3.42 -5.73 1.86
N VAL A 122 -2.24 -5.92 2.46
CA VAL A 122 -1.69 -4.96 3.43
C VAL A 122 -1.31 -3.67 2.72
N PHE A 123 -0.68 -3.77 1.54
CA PHE A 123 -0.36 -2.59 0.72
C PHE A 123 -1.62 -1.80 0.34
N SER A 124 -2.70 -2.46 -0.05
CA SER A 124 -3.97 -1.80 -0.35
C SER A 124 -4.56 -1.09 0.87
N MET A 125 -4.56 -1.73 2.04
CA MET A 125 -5.04 -1.12 3.30
C MET A 125 -4.14 0.02 3.76
N PHE A 126 -2.83 -0.09 3.53
CA PHE A 126 -1.86 0.96 3.80
C PHE A 126 -2.21 2.22 2.99
N LEU A 127 -2.51 2.11 1.69
CA LEU A 127 -2.86 3.28 0.87
C LEU A 127 -4.15 3.97 1.33
N GLU A 128 -5.13 3.20 1.83
CA GLU A 128 -6.35 3.76 2.44
C GLU A 128 -6.03 4.51 3.73
N THR A 129 -5.25 3.88 4.60
CA THR A 129 -4.83 4.47 5.89
C THR A 129 -3.92 5.69 5.69
N LEU A 130 -3.11 5.70 4.63
CA LEU A 130 -2.24 6.82 4.27
C LEU A 130 -3.03 8.09 3.95
N VAL A 131 -4.20 7.96 3.31
CA VAL A 131 -5.08 9.10 3.02
C VAL A 131 -5.56 9.74 4.31
N ASP A 132 -6.07 8.94 5.25
CA ASP A 132 -6.54 9.43 6.54
C ASP A 132 -5.39 10.08 7.34
N PHE A 133 -4.22 9.43 7.32
CA PHE A 133 -3.03 9.94 7.98
C PHE A 133 -2.61 11.33 7.48
N VAL A 134 -2.55 11.53 6.16
CA VAL A 134 -2.20 12.82 5.55
C VAL A 134 -3.24 13.87 5.94
N LEU A 135 -4.53 13.55 5.89
CA LEU A 135 -5.59 14.50 6.22
C LEU A 135 -5.53 14.98 7.67
N VAL A 136 -5.25 14.08 8.61
CA VAL A 136 -5.19 14.39 10.04
C VAL A 136 -3.89 15.10 10.42
N HIS A 137 -2.76 14.74 9.82
CA HIS A 137 -1.43 15.21 10.28
C HIS A 137 -0.69 16.13 9.30
N ARG A 138 -1.30 16.62 8.22
CA ARG A 138 -0.65 17.44 7.17
C ARG A 138 0.26 18.56 7.69
N GLU A 139 -0.11 19.22 8.79
CA GLU A 139 0.66 20.34 9.37
C GLU A 139 2.04 19.89 9.87
N ASP A 140 2.16 18.65 10.34
CA ASP A 140 3.37 18.07 10.91
C ASP A 140 4.16 17.18 9.92
N LEU A 141 3.69 17.07 8.66
CA LEU A 141 4.25 16.15 7.66
C LEU A 141 5.17 16.81 6.62
N GLN A 142 5.50 18.09 6.79
CA GLN A 142 6.32 18.84 5.82
C GLN A 142 7.68 18.16 5.55
N ASP A 143 8.39 17.73 6.59
CA ASP A 143 9.68 17.04 6.47
C ASP A 143 9.57 15.69 5.73
N TRP A 144 8.39 15.06 5.76
CA TRP A 144 8.14 13.77 5.14
C TRP A 144 7.54 13.86 3.73
N LEU A 145 7.09 15.06 3.32
CA LEU A 145 6.42 15.30 2.03
C LEU A 145 7.25 14.82 0.84
N PHE A 146 8.57 15.02 0.87
CA PHE A 146 9.46 14.54 -0.19
C PHE A 146 9.35 13.01 -0.37
N VAL A 147 9.37 12.26 0.73
CA VAL A 147 9.26 10.79 0.70
C VAL A 147 7.87 10.39 0.23
N LEU A 148 6.82 10.97 0.81
CA LEU A 148 5.43 10.69 0.45
C LEU A 148 5.17 10.87 -1.05
N LEU A 149 5.46 12.06 -1.57
CA LEU A 149 5.15 12.42 -2.96
C LEU A 149 5.97 11.58 -3.95
N THR A 150 7.28 11.44 -3.73
CA THR A 150 8.13 10.68 -4.66
C THR A 150 7.83 9.19 -4.64
N GLN A 151 7.50 8.60 -3.48
CA GLN A 151 7.12 7.18 -3.40
C GLN A 151 5.77 6.90 -4.08
N LEU A 152 4.79 7.77 -3.91
CA LEU A 152 3.50 7.66 -4.62
C LEU A 152 3.67 7.76 -6.14
N LEU A 153 4.47 8.71 -6.63
CA LEU A 153 4.78 8.86 -8.06
C LEU A 153 5.49 7.62 -8.62
N LYS A 154 6.45 7.06 -7.88
CA LYS A 154 7.11 5.79 -8.25
C LYS A 154 6.10 4.64 -8.34
N LYS A 155 5.12 4.59 -7.44
CA LYS A 155 4.07 3.56 -7.45
C LYS A 155 3.15 3.63 -8.65
N MET A 156 2.92 4.82 -9.23
CA MET A 156 2.19 4.93 -10.50
C MET A 156 2.90 4.25 -11.67
N GLY A 157 4.22 4.04 -11.56
CA GLY A 157 5.00 3.29 -12.54
C GLY A 157 5.24 1.82 -12.22
N ALA A 158 4.70 1.32 -11.11
CA ALA A 158 4.71 -0.10 -10.79
C ALA A 158 3.62 -0.84 -11.56
N ASP A 159 3.75 -2.16 -11.66
CA ASP A 159 2.72 -3.01 -12.25
C ASP A 159 1.67 -3.35 -11.17
N LEU A 160 0.69 -2.45 -11.02
CA LEU A 160 -0.38 -2.54 -10.03
C LEU A 160 -1.71 -2.84 -10.70
N LEU A 161 -2.57 -3.58 -10.01
CA LEU A 161 -3.98 -3.72 -10.41
C LEU A 161 -4.65 -2.35 -10.42
N GLY A 162 -5.59 -2.14 -11.36
CA GLY A 162 -6.27 -0.84 -11.52
C GLY A 162 -6.95 -0.34 -10.24
N SER A 163 -7.50 -1.23 -9.41
CA SER A 163 -8.10 -0.88 -8.11
C SER A 163 -7.07 -0.35 -7.10
N VAL A 164 -5.84 -0.86 -7.12
CA VAL A 164 -4.74 -0.39 -6.27
C VAL A 164 -4.16 0.90 -6.83
N GLN A 165 -4.01 0.98 -8.16
CA GLN A 165 -3.58 2.21 -8.84
C GLN A 165 -4.52 3.38 -8.55
N ALA A 166 -5.84 3.15 -8.50
CA ALA A 166 -6.82 4.16 -8.10
C ALA A 166 -6.60 4.67 -6.67
N LYS A 167 -6.14 3.83 -5.74
CA LYS A 167 -5.78 4.24 -4.38
C LYS A 167 -4.51 5.07 -4.33
N VAL A 168 -3.49 4.71 -5.13
CA VAL A 168 -2.28 5.54 -5.29
C VAL A 168 -2.64 6.92 -5.85
N GLN A 169 -3.50 6.97 -6.87
CA GLN A 169 -4.00 8.22 -7.44
C GLN A 169 -4.76 9.04 -6.39
N LYS A 170 -5.66 8.43 -5.61
CA LYS A 170 -6.36 9.09 -4.51
C LYS A 170 -5.39 9.69 -3.50
N ALA A 171 -4.34 8.97 -3.11
CA ALA A 171 -3.32 9.47 -2.19
C ALA A 171 -2.50 10.63 -2.78
N LEU A 172 -2.20 10.60 -4.09
CA LEU A 172 -1.57 11.73 -4.79
C LEU A 172 -2.46 12.96 -4.80
N ASP A 173 -3.75 12.80 -5.06
CA ASP A 173 -4.71 13.91 -5.07
C ASP A 173 -4.84 14.54 -3.67
N ILE A 174 -4.97 13.72 -2.63
CA ILE A 174 -5.01 14.20 -1.25
C ILE A 174 -3.70 14.88 -0.85
N THR A 175 -2.55 14.36 -1.27
CA THR A 175 -1.26 15.03 -1.07
C THR A 175 -1.26 16.39 -1.75
N ARG A 176 -1.75 16.48 -2.99
CA ARG A 176 -1.80 17.75 -3.72
C ARG A 176 -2.61 18.81 -2.98
N ASP A 177 -3.76 18.41 -2.45
CA ASP A 177 -4.70 19.32 -1.82
C ASP A 177 -4.34 19.65 -0.34
N SER A 178 -3.39 18.92 0.25
CA SER A 178 -3.03 19.03 1.68
C SER A 178 -1.76 19.84 1.97
N PHE A 179 -0.89 20.05 0.99
CA PHE A 179 0.42 20.68 1.18
C PHE A 179 0.57 21.96 0.35
N PRO A 180 1.44 22.92 0.74
CA PRO A 180 1.71 24.11 -0.05
C PRO A 180 2.20 23.77 -1.48
N PHE A 181 1.65 24.42 -2.50
CA PHE A 181 1.92 24.06 -3.88
C PHE A 181 3.36 24.34 -4.31
N ASP A 182 3.96 25.42 -3.81
CA ASP A 182 5.36 25.79 -4.00
C ASP A 182 6.31 24.68 -3.52
N GLN A 183 6.04 24.08 -2.36
CA GLN A 183 6.86 23.00 -1.79
C GLN A 183 6.77 21.73 -2.65
N GLN A 184 5.56 21.37 -3.07
CA GLN A 184 5.36 20.23 -3.96
C GLN A 184 6.06 20.44 -5.30
N PHE A 185 5.95 21.62 -5.89
CA PHE A 185 6.61 21.98 -7.14
C PHE A 185 8.13 21.86 -7.02
N ASN A 186 8.71 22.42 -5.96
CA ASN A 186 10.14 22.35 -5.68
C ASN A 186 10.62 20.90 -5.51
N ILE A 187 9.84 20.05 -4.85
CA ILE A 187 10.13 18.60 -4.73
C ILE A 187 10.13 17.94 -6.11
N LEU A 188 9.15 18.25 -6.97
CA LEU A 188 9.06 17.68 -8.33
C LEU A 188 10.25 18.10 -9.19
N MET A 189 10.65 19.38 -9.15
CA MET A 189 11.83 19.85 -9.89
C MET A 189 13.09 19.11 -9.43
N ARG A 190 13.30 18.99 -8.11
CA ARG A 190 14.43 18.22 -7.53
C ARG A 190 14.39 16.76 -7.93
N PHE A 191 13.22 16.13 -7.91
CA PHE A 191 13.07 14.72 -8.26
C PHE A 191 13.36 14.43 -9.74
N ILE A 192 13.02 15.36 -10.64
CA ILE A 192 13.28 15.23 -12.09
C ILE A 192 14.79 15.27 -12.40
N VAL A 193 15.54 16.12 -11.71
CA VAL A 193 16.98 16.35 -11.98
C VAL A 193 17.89 15.43 -11.17
N ASP A 194 17.36 14.70 -10.18
CA ASP A 194 18.10 13.75 -9.38
C ASP A 194 18.69 12.63 -10.25
N GLN A 195 20.02 12.60 -10.34
CA GLN A 195 20.76 11.65 -11.17
C GLN A 195 20.75 10.22 -10.61
N THR A 196 20.38 10.05 -9.34
CA THR A 196 20.21 8.73 -8.72
C THR A 196 18.89 8.07 -9.08
N GLN A 197 17.96 8.82 -9.69
CA GLN A 197 16.65 8.33 -10.08
C GLN A 197 16.60 8.01 -11.57
N THR A 198 16.07 6.83 -11.89
CA THR A 198 15.85 6.38 -13.27
C THR A 198 14.35 6.13 -13.50
N PRO A 199 13.52 7.19 -13.62
CA PRO A 199 12.07 7.04 -13.76
C PRO A 199 11.73 6.34 -15.09
N ASN A 200 10.95 5.26 -14.99
CA ASN A 200 10.40 4.60 -16.17
C ASN A 200 9.32 5.46 -16.84
N LEU A 201 8.86 5.05 -18.02
CA LEU A 201 7.90 5.82 -18.83
C LEU A 201 6.60 6.14 -18.05
N LYS A 202 6.07 5.18 -17.29
CA LYS A 202 4.85 5.38 -16.49
C LYS A 202 5.09 6.39 -15.36
N VAL A 203 6.24 6.34 -14.69
CA VAL A 203 6.62 7.34 -13.66
C VAL A 203 6.76 8.73 -14.30
N LYS A 204 7.41 8.86 -15.46
CA LYS A 204 7.49 10.13 -16.20
C LYS A 204 6.10 10.70 -16.48
N VAL A 205 5.18 9.89 -17.01
CA VAL A 205 3.78 10.31 -17.24
C VAL A 205 3.12 10.78 -15.94
N ALA A 206 3.30 10.05 -14.83
CA ALA A 206 2.72 10.41 -13.55
C ALA A 206 3.25 11.76 -13.03
N ILE A 207 4.57 11.98 -13.09
CA ILE A 207 5.20 13.25 -12.73
C ILE A 207 4.62 14.39 -13.56
N LEU A 208 4.57 14.23 -14.89
CA LEU A 208 4.09 15.27 -15.78
C LEU A 208 2.61 15.61 -15.54
N LYS A 209 1.75 14.60 -15.35
CA LYS A 209 0.33 14.81 -15.02
C LYS A 209 0.15 15.53 -13.68
N TYR A 210 0.99 15.19 -12.69
CA TYR A 210 0.96 15.84 -11.39
C TYR A 210 1.36 17.32 -11.50
N ILE A 211 2.46 17.62 -12.21
CA ILE A 211 2.92 19.00 -12.46
C ILE A 211 1.84 19.80 -13.19
N ASP A 212 1.25 19.25 -14.26
CA ASP A 212 0.19 19.91 -15.02
C ASP A 212 -1.02 20.26 -14.13
N THR A 213 -1.45 19.34 -13.27
CA THR A 213 -2.58 19.58 -12.36
C THR A 213 -2.24 20.57 -11.25
N LEU A 214 -1.00 20.53 -10.75
CA LEU A 214 -0.49 21.42 -9.70
C LEU A 214 -0.35 22.85 -10.24
N ALA A 215 0.31 23.03 -11.39
CA ALA A 215 0.59 24.32 -12.00
C ALA A 215 -0.68 25.12 -12.34
N ARG A 216 -1.78 24.43 -12.69
CA ARG A 216 -3.09 25.08 -12.93
C ARG A 216 -3.71 25.70 -11.67
N GLN A 217 -3.22 25.35 -10.48
CA GLN A 217 -3.72 25.84 -9.20
C GLN A 217 -2.71 26.74 -8.47
N MET A 218 -1.46 26.78 -8.94
CA MET A 218 -0.41 27.61 -8.37
C MET A 218 -0.61 29.09 -8.70
N ASP A 219 -0.20 29.96 -7.78
CA ASP A 219 -0.05 31.36 -8.11
C ASP A 219 1.22 31.54 -8.97
N PRO A 220 1.23 32.45 -9.98
CA PRO A 220 2.43 32.71 -10.77
C PRO A 220 3.67 33.08 -9.93
N THR A 221 3.48 33.64 -8.73
CA THR A 221 4.58 33.98 -7.80
C THR A 221 5.22 32.76 -7.14
N ASP A 222 4.52 31.62 -7.09
CA ASP A 222 5.08 30.35 -6.62
C ASP A 222 6.11 29.79 -7.62
N PHE A 223 6.09 30.25 -8.88
CA PHE A 223 7.05 29.86 -9.89
C PHE A 223 8.36 30.64 -9.78
N VAL A 224 9.35 30.03 -9.12
CA VAL A 224 10.69 30.60 -9.00
C VAL A 224 11.59 30.09 -10.14
N ASN A 225 12.16 31.02 -10.91
CA ASN A 225 13.16 30.73 -11.95
C ASN A 225 14.54 30.39 -11.35
N SER A 226 14.61 29.24 -10.69
CA SER A 226 15.85 28.68 -10.11
C SER A 226 16.66 27.88 -11.14
N SER A 227 17.91 27.57 -10.80
CA SER A 227 18.74 26.62 -11.55
C SER A 227 18.06 25.26 -11.71
N GLU A 228 17.45 24.78 -10.63
CA GLU A 228 16.76 23.51 -10.53
C GLU A 228 15.54 23.49 -11.45
N THR A 229 14.74 24.56 -11.45
CA THR A 229 13.59 24.72 -12.35
C THR A 229 14.04 24.67 -13.81
N ARG A 230 15.09 25.41 -14.18
CA ARG A 230 15.61 25.41 -15.56
C ARG A 230 16.12 24.04 -16.01
N LEU A 231 16.84 23.33 -15.13
CA LEU A 231 17.32 21.98 -15.41
C LEU A 231 16.17 20.97 -15.52
N ALA A 232 15.17 21.08 -14.65
CA ALA A 232 13.98 20.22 -14.69
C ALA A 232 13.18 20.45 -15.97
N VAL A 233 12.94 21.71 -16.36
CA VAL A 233 12.29 22.06 -17.64
C VAL A 233 13.10 21.52 -18.82
N SER A 234 14.43 21.69 -18.82
CA SER A 234 15.29 21.13 -19.87
C SER A 234 15.14 19.61 -19.96
N ARG A 235 15.09 18.91 -18.82
CA ARG A 235 14.86 17.47 -18.76
C ARG A 235 13.47 17.08 -19.27
N ILE A 236 12.42 17.82 -18.93
CA ILE A 236 11.06 17.58 -19.44
C ILE A 236 11.02 17.73 -20.97
N ILE A 237 11.70 18.74 -21.53
CA ILE A 237 11.83 18.90 -22.99
C ILE A 237 12.50 17.66 -23.63
N THR A 238 13.52 17.07 -22.98
CA THR A 238 14.08 15.81 -23.50
C THR A 238 13.09 14.64 -23.44
N TRP A 239 12.07 14.70 -22.59
CA TRP A 239 11.01 13.69 -22.54
C TRP A 239 9.96 13.91 -23.64
N THR A 240 9.78 15.13 -24.15
CA THR A 240 8.82 15.39 -25.24
C THR A 240 9.25 14.82 -26.59
N THR A 241 10.52 14.44 -26.72
CA THR A 241 11.06 13.73 -27.89
C THR A 241 11.19 12.21 -27.65
N GLU A 242 10.69 11.68 -26.52
CA GLU A 242 10.78 10.27 -26.16
C GLU A 242 10.13 9.37 -27.24
N PRO A 243 10.90 8.59 -28.01
CA PRO A 243 10.34 7.86 -29.15
C PRO A 243 9.40 6.73 -28.71
N LYS A 244 9.67 6.15 -27.52
CA LYS A 244 9.01 4.94 -27.03
C LYS A 244 7.62 5.16 -26.41
N SER A 245 7.23 6.41 -26.09
CA SER A 245 5.92 6.67 -25.48
C SER A 245 5.28 7.93 -26.03
N SER A 246 4.18 7.76 -26.75
CA SER A 246 3.33 8.88 -27.19
C SER A 246 2.68 9.61 -26.01
N ASP A 247 2.34 8.91 -24.92
CA ASP A 247 1.74 9.52 -23.73
C ASP A 247 2.70 10.46 -23.02
N VAL A 248 3.98 10.07 -22.86
CA VAL A 248 5.01 10.96 -22.31
C VAL A 248 5.12 12.23 -23.17
N ARG A 249 5.14 12.08 -24.51
CA ARG A 249 5.20 13.23 -25.41
C ARG A 249 3.99 14.15 -25.28
N LYS A 250 2.77 13.59 -25.31
CA LYS A 250 1.52 14.36 -25.22
C LYS A 250 1.44 15.17 -23.93
N VAL A 251 1.72 14.56 -22.77
CA VAL A 251 1.63 15.26 -21.49
C VAL A 251 2.77 16.27 -21.34
N GLY A 252 3.98 15.95 -21.81
CA GLY A 252 5.10 16.87 -21.71
C GLY A 252 4.93 18.14 -22.58
N LEU A 253 4.25 18.04 -23.73
CA LEU A 253 3.93 19.22 -24.55
C LEU A 253 2.94 20.19 -23.88
N VAL A 254 2.04 19.69 -23.03
CA VAL A 254 1.11 20.56 -22.28
C VAL A 254 1.84 21.46 -21.29
N ILE A 255 2.94 20.98 -20.71
CA ILE A 255 3.71 21.71 -19.68
C ILE A 255 4.61 22.80 -20.31
N GLN A 256 4.81 22.79 -21.63
CA GLN A 256 5.63 23.81 -22.31
C GLN A 256 4.91 25.14 -22.53
N HIS A 257 3.59 25.17 -22.34
CA HIS A 257 2.74 26.36 -22.50
C HIS A 257 2.24 26.84 -21.14
#